data_AF-A0A3N4ZNW8-F1
#
_entry.id   AF-A0A3N4ZNW8-F1
#
_cell.length_a   1.000
_cell.length_b   1.000
_cell.length_c   1.000
_cell.angle_alpha   90.00
_cell.angle_beta   90.00
_cell.angle_gamma   90.00
#
_symmetry.space_group_name_H-M   'P 1'
#
loop_
_entity.id
_entity.type
_entity.pdbx_description
1 polymer ?
#
loop_
_entity_poly.entity_id
_entity_poly.type
_entity_poly.pdbx_seq_one_letter_code
_entity_poly.pdbx_strand_id
1 'polypeptide(L)'
;MDHIVTVQDAVTAFADWIEPTNAELDAIEQEMPAILADVDLLDAVIITLDRTPSELDARRIRRAHRRVLAERLTLANRTSGATGGAA
;
A
#
# COMPACT_ATOMS: atom_id res chain seq x y z
N MET A 1 -17.21 26.91 13.90
CA MET A 1 -16.20 26.00 14.45
C MET A 1 -17.00 24.90 15.12
N ASP A 2 -17.19 23.79 14.42
CA ASP A 2 -18.04 22.71 14.92
C ASP A 2 -17.20 21.83 15.83
N HIS A 3 -17.53 21.83 17.12
CA HIS A 3 -16.81 21.08 18.14
C HIS A 3 -17.30 19.63 18.15
N ILE A 4 -16.37 18.68 18.01
CA ILE A 4 -16.66 17.24 18.01
C ILE A 4 -16.69 16.71 19.46
N VAL A 5 -17.62 17.21 20.27
CA VAL A 5 -17.61 17.00 21.73
C VAL A 5 -17.87 15.53 22.11
N THR A 6 -18.52 14.74 21.24
CA THR A 6 -18.95 13.36 21.56
C THR A 6 -17.85 12.30 21.48
N VAL A 7 -16.76 12.59 20.77
CA VAL A 7 -15.58 11.69 20.65
C VAL A 7 -14.32 12.35 21.22
N GLN A 8 -14.48 13.43 21.99
CA GLN A 8 -13.37 14.23 22.46
C GLN A 8 -12.35 13.39 23.21
N ASP A 9 -12.78 12.55 24.16
CA ASP A 9 -11.86 11.66 24.89
C ASP A 9 -11.08 10.72 23.97
N ALA A 10 -11.68 10.16 22.91
CA ALA A 10 -10.97 9.31 21.96
C ALA A 10 -10.00 10.09 21.06
N VAL A 11 -10.36 11.34 20.72
CA VAL A 11 -9.53 12.24 19.90
C VAL A 11 -8.44 12.93 20.73
N THR A 12 -8.59 13.01 22.05
CA THR A 12 -7.60 13.60 22.99
C THR A 12 -6.88 12.55 23.84
N ALA A 13 -7.25 11.27 23.76
CA ALA A 13 -6.55 10.16 24.44
C ALA A 13 -5.16 9.88 23.85
N PHE A 14 -4.77 10.54 22.77
CA PHE A 14 -3.38 10.58 22.33
C PHE A 14 -2.59 11.35 23.40
N ALA A 15 -1.85 10.62 24.23
CA ALA A 15 -0.89 11.21 25.16
C ALA A 15 0.12 12.04 24.36
N ASP A 16 -0.10 13.34 24.23
CA ASP A 16 0.71 14.43 23.66
C ASP A 16 1.65 14.17 22.45
N TRP A 17 1.51 13.04 21.74
CA TRP A 17 2.23 12.51 20.56
C TRP A 17 2.86 11.14 20.85
N ILE A 18 2.07 10.07 20.69
CA ILE A 18 2.61 8.72 20.49
C ILE A 18 3.11 8.66 19.05
N GLU A 19 4.43 8.78 18.86
CA GLU A 19 5.05 8.46 17.57
C GLU A 19 4.89 6.97 17.26
N PRO A 20 4.75 6.59 15.98
CA PRO A 20 4.85 5.20 15.57
C PRO A 20 6.17 4.61 16.06
N THR A 21 6.11 3.41 16.60
CA THR A 21 7.30 2.64 16.96
C THR A 21 8.13 2.32 15.71
N ASN A 22 9.43 2.08 15.87
CA ASN A 22 10.29 1.67 14.76
C ASN A 22 9.73 0.42 14.03
N ALA A 23 9.12 -0.51 14.76
CA ALA A 23 8.51 -1.70 14.16
C ALA A 23 7.30 -1.37 13.27
N GLU A 24 6.50 -0.38 13.66
CA GLU A 24 5.38 0.11 12.84
C GLU A 24 5.89 0.87 11.61
N LEU A 25 6.95 1.68 11.75
CA LEU A 25 7.59 2.33 10.59
C LEU A 25 8.20 1.31 9.63
N ASP A 26 8.89 0.29 10.15
CA ASP A 26 9.45 -0.80 9.35
C ASP A 26 8.35 -1.59 8.61
N ALA A 27 7.16 -1.76 9.23
CA ALA A 27 6.03 -2.39 8.57
C ALA A 27 5.52 -1.56 7.38
N ILE A 28 5.46 -0.23 7.51
CA ILE A 28 5.10 0.67 6.41
C ILE A 28 6.11 0.57 5.25
N GLU A 29 7.40 0.61 5.56
CA GLU A 29 8.46 0.47 4.55
C GLU A 29 8.39 -0.89 3.84
N GLN A 30 7.99 -1.95 4.55
CA GLN A 30 7.77 -3.27 3.96
C GLN A 30 6.59 -3.30 2.97
N GLU A 31 5.54 -2.50 3.20
CA GLU A 31 4.36 -2.40 2.33
C GLU A 31 4.60 -1.51 1.10
N MET A 32 5.52 -0.55 1.20
CA MET A 32 5.78 0.47 0.17
C MET A 32 5.99 -0.09 -1.25
N PRO A 33 6.75 -1.18 -1.47
CA PRO A 33 6.93 -1.74 -2.82
C PRO A 33 5.63 -2.21 -3.47
N ALA A 34 4.70 -2.78 -2.69
CA ALA A 34 3.41 -3.24 -3.20
C ALA A 34 2.50 -2.06 -3.57
N ILE A 35 2.51 -1.00 -2.74
CA ILE A 35 1.79 0.25 -3.01
C ILE A 35 2.31 0.89 -4.30
N LEU A 36 3.63 0.98 -4.47
CA LEU A 36 4.23 1.54 -5.69
C LEU A 36 3.89 0.73 -6.95
N ALA A 37 3.79 -0.60 -6.84
CA ALA A 37 3.35 -1.42 -7.96
C ALA A 37 1.87 -1.18 -8.33
N ASP A 38 1.01 -0.95 -7.33
CA ASP A 38 -0.40 -0.58 -7.55
C ASP A 38 -0.49 0.80 -8.24
N VAL A 39 0.35 1.76 -7.84
CA VAL A 39 0.47 3.08 -8.50
C VAL A 39 0.94 2.93 -9.95
N ASP A 40 1.97 2.13 -10.22
CA ASP A 40 2.45 1.88 -11.59
C ASP A 40 1.35 1.30 -12.51
N LEU A 41 0.51 0.42 -11.96
CA LEU A 41 -0.64 -0.12 -12.68
C LEU A 41 -1.69 0.98 -12.95
N LEU A 42 -1.98 1.80 -11.96
CA LEU A 42 -2.91 2.91 -12.10
C LEU A 42 -2.41 3.90 -13.16
N ASP A 43 -1.14 4.27 -13.14
CA ASP A 43 -0.52 5.13 -14.14
C ASP A 43 -0.60 4.52 -15.54
N ALA A 44 -0.33 3.21 -15.67
CA ALA A 44 -0.47 2.51 -16.94
C ALA A 44 -1.91 2.53 -17.48
N VAL A 45 -2.92 2.49 -16.60
CA VAL A 45 -4.33 2.61 -17.00
C VAL A 45 -4.66 4.05 -17.37
N ILE A 46 -4.29 5.03 -16.54
CA ILE A 46 -4.56 6.46 -16.76
C ILE A 46 -4.03 6.93 -18.12
N ILE A 47 -2.79 6.57 -18.45
CA ILE A 47 -2.15 6.92 -19.74
C ILE A 47 -2.99 6.46 -20.96
N THR A 48 -3.80 5.42 -20.78
CA THR A 48 -4.59 4.82 -21.87
C THR A 48 -6.01 5.37 -21.97
N LEU A 49 -6.48 6.14 -20.99
CA LEU A 49 -7.85 6.68 -20.98
C LEU A 49 -8.07 7.78 -22.03
N ASP A 50 -7.04 8.57 -22.33
CA ASP A 50 -7.14 9.70 -23.26
C ASP A 50 -7.02 9.32 -24.74
N ARG A 51 -6.93 8.02 -25.07
CA ARG A 51 -6.76 7.54 -26.45
C ARG A 51 -7.38 6.16 -26.68
N THR A 52 -7.55 5.81 -27.96
CA THR A 52 -7.86 4.42 -28.34
C THR A 52 -6.70 3.50 -27.92
N PRO A 53 -6.93 2.46 -27.11
CA PRO A 53 -5.86 1.58 -26.63
C PRO A 53 -5.13 0.87 -27.77
N SER A 54 -3.80 0.92 -27.73
CA SER A 54 -2.94 0.18 -28.66
C SER A 54 -2.51 -1.19 -28.10
N GLU A 55 -1.94 -2.06 -28.94
CA GLU A 55 -1.35 -3.31 -28.45
C GLU A 55 -0.23 -3.09 -27.43
N LEU A 56 0.54 -2.00 -27.59
CA LEU A 56 1.60 -1.62 -26.66
C LEU A 56 1.02 -1.28 -25.29
N ASP A 57 -0.12 -0.58 -25.27
CA ASP A 57 -0.85 -0.23 -24.05
C ASP A 57 -1.32 -1.49 -23.31
N ALA A 58 -1.91 -2.45 -24.05
CA ALA A 58 -2.30 -3.73 -23.48
C ALA A 58 -1.11 -4.51 -22.89
N ARG A 59 0.07 -4.46 -23.54
CA ARG A 59 1.30 -5.07 -23.01
C ARG A 59 1.80 -4.37 -21.74
N ARG A 60 1.77 -3.03 -21.71
CA ARG A 60 2.14 -2.22 -20.55
C ARG A 60 1.28 -2.55 -19.33
N ILE A 61 -0.05 -2.54 -19.50
CA ILE A 61 -0.99 -2.88 -18.43
C ILE A 61 -0.75 -4.31 -17.93
N ARG A 62 -0.58 -5.29 -18.82
CA ARG A 62 -0.26 -6.68 -18.41
C ARG A 62 1.04 -6.78 -17.63
N ARG A 63 2.08 -6.04 -18.01
CA ARG A 63 3.36 -6.03 -17.29
C ARG A 63 3.21 -5.41 -15.89
N ALA A 64 2.50 -4.28 -15.79
CA ALA A 64 2.24 -3.62 -14.50
C ALA A 64 1.41 -4.53 -13.58
N HIS A 65 0.36 -5.17 -14.10
CA HIS A 65 -0.45 -6.13 -13.35
C HIS A 65 0.36 -7.33 -12.85
N ARG A 66 1.29 -7.87 -13.66
CA ARG A 66 2.21 -8.93 -13.20
C ARG A 66 3.14 -8.47 -12.08
N ARG A 67 3.59 -7.21 -12.11
CA ARG A 67 4.41 -6.60 -11.05
C ARG A 67 3.61 -6.51 -9.74
N VAL A 68 2.37 -6.02 -9.79
CA VAL A 68 1.46 -5.97 -8.64
C VAL A 68 1.34 -7.35 -7.98
N LEU A 69 1.07 -8.39 -8.76
CA LEU A 69 0.92 -9.74 -8.23
C LEU A 69 2.20 -10.25 -7.56
N ALA A 70 3.37 -9.94 -8.13
CA ALA A 70 4.66 -10.35 -7.58
C ALA A 70 4.97 -9.63 -6.26
N GLU A 71 4.73 -8.33 -6.17
CA GLU A 71 4.96 -7.56 -4.93
C GLU A 71 3.96 -7.93 -3.84
N ARG A 72 2.68 -8.14 -4.18
CA ARG A 72 1.68 -8.62 -3.20
C ARG A 72 2.00 -10.01 -2.67
N LEU A 73 2.48 -10.91 -3.53
CA LEU A 73 2.96 -12.23 -3.11
C LEU A 73 4.17 -12.11 -2.18
N THR A 74 5.11 -11.21 -2.49
CA THR A 74 6.30 -10.96 -1.67
C THR A 74 5.92 -10.42 -0.29
N LEU A 75 4.99 -9.45 -0.24
CA LEU A 75 4.47 -8.89 1.00
C LEU A 75 3.73 -9.95 1.84
N ALA A 76 2.85 -10.74 1.23
CA ALA A 76 2.10 -11.81 1.91
C ALA A 76 3.01 -12.89 2.50
N ASN A 77 4.11 -13.23 1.81
CA ASN A 77 5.09 -14.19 2.32
C ASN A 77 5.90 -13.61 3.49
N ARG A 78 6.15 -12.30 3.50
CA ARG A 78 6.87 -11.62 4.59
C ARG A 78 6.04 -11.56 5.88
N THR A 79 4.76 -11.22 5.78
CA THR A 79 3.85 -11.18 6.93
C THR A 79 3.57 -12.57 7.51
N SER A 80 3.55 -13.60 6.66
CA SER A 80 3.41 -15.00 7.09
C SER A 80 4.65 -15.52 7.84
N GLY A 81 5.83 -14.93 7.60
CA GLY A 81 7.08 -15.28 8.28
C GLY A 81 7.18 -14.84 9.75
N ALA A 82 6.24 -14.01 10.24
CA ALA A 82 6.21 -13.56 11.63
C ALA A 82 5.61 -14.61 12.60
N THR A 83 5.01 -15.69 12.09
CA THR A 83 4.50 -16.81 12.89
C THR A 83 5.18 -18.11 12.47
N GLY A 84 6.43 -18.33 12.87
CA GLY A 84 7.11 -19.57 12.46
C GLY A 84 8.57 -19.69 12.84
N GLY A 85 8.89 -19.54 14.13
CA GLY A 85 10.03 -20.29 14.65
C GLY A 85 9.72 -21.78 14.56
N ALA A 86 10.33 -22.49 13.61
CA ALA A 86 10.68 -23.92 13.70
C ALA A 86 11.36 -24.40 12.39
N ALA A 87 12.70 -24.54 12.45
CA ALA A 87 13.52 -25.72 12.09
C ALA A 87 14.94 -25.31 11.70
#